data_AF-A0A7V5R0I6-F1
#
_entry.id   AF-A0A7V5R0I6-F1
#
_cell.length_a   1.000
_cell.length_b   1.000
_cell.length_c   1.000
_cell.angle_alpha   90.00
_cell.angle_beta   90.00
_cell.angle_gamma   90.00
#
_symmetry.space_group_name_H-M   'P 1'
#
loop_
_entity.id
_entity.type
_entity.pdbx_description
1 polymer ?
#
loop_
_entity_poly.entity_id
_entity_poly.type
_entity_poly.pdbx_seq_one_letter_code
_entity_poly.pdbx_strand_id
1 'polypeptide(L)'
;KRVTAGLDTISVTGNVLRDYLTDLFPILELGTSAKMLSIVPLLAGGGLYETGAGGSAPKHVQQFVKEGHLRWDSLGEFLALSVSIEDVGQKYNNSKALILAKALNVATDKFLKTKKSPSRKVNELDNRGSHFYLALYWAQALVAQDDDAELKQQFTQLANDLAAKADTINAELLAAQGQAIDLDGYYFPDQEKLTNAMRPSATFNALID
;
A
#
# COMPACT_ATOMS: atom_id res chain seq x y z
N LYS A 1 15.45 -20.09 20.44
CA LYS A 1 16.28 -19.65 21.59
C LYS A 1 16.30 -18.13 21.72
N ARG A 2 16.84 -17.37 20.76
CA ARG A 2 16.83 -15.89 20.81
C ARG A 2 15.44 -15.27 20.62
N VAL A 3 14.71 -15.68 19.57
CA VAL A 3 13.32 -15.25 19.33
C VAL A 3 12.39 -15.50 20.53
N THR A 4 12.52 -16.67 21.18
CA THR A 4 11.75 -17.02 22.39
C THR A 4 12.12 -16.16 23.62
N ALA A 5 13.24 -15.44 23.56
CA ALA A 5 13.67 -14.47 24.57
C ALA A 5 13.41 -13.01 24.13
N GLY A 6 12.68 -12.79 23.03
CA GLY A 6 12.42 -11.45 22.49
C GLY A 6 13.65 -10.77 21.89
N LEU A 7 14.62 -11.54 21.41
CA LEU A 7 15.87 -11.03 20.83
C LEU A 7 16.00 -11.36 19.34
N ASP A 8 16.47 -10.37 18.57
CA ASP A 8 16.61 -10.46 17.11
C ASP A 8 17.85 -11.24 16.67
N THR A 9 17.81 -11.84 15.48
CA THR A 9 18.97 -12.52 14.86
C THR A 9 18.91 -12.39 13.34
N ILE A 10 19.99 -11.93 12.71
CA ILE A 10 20.10 -11.87 11.24
C ILE A 10 20.52 -13.24 10.71
N SER A 11 19.77 -13.77 9.74
CA SER A 11 20.14 -14.97 8.99
C SER A 11 20.80 -14.60 7.66
N VAL A 12 22.05 -15.02 7.46
CA VAL A 12 22.75 -14.92 6.17
C VAL A 12 22.77 -16.30 5.52
N THR A 13 22.08 -16.47 4.41
CA THR A 13 21.79 -17.79 3.82
C THR A 13 21.95 -17.82 2.30
N GLY A 14 21.92 -19.03 1.72
CA GLY A 14 21.83 -19.23 0.27
C GLY A 14 20.39 -19.13 -0.26
N ASN A 15 20.22 -19.22 -1.58
CA ASN A 15 18.97 -18.89 -2.27
C ASN A 15 17.72 -19.65 -1.77
N VAL A 16 17.81 -20.97 -1.59
CA VAL A 16 16.67 -21.79 -1.13
C VAL A 16 16.28 -21.45 0.31
N LEU A 17 17.25 -21.28 1.20
CA LEU A 17 16.98 -20.93 2.59
C LEU A 17 16.48 -19.51 2.73
N ARG A 18 16.90 -18.58 1.86
CA ARG A 18 16.32 -17.23 1.80
C ARG A 18 14.80 -17.35 1.66
N ASP A 19 14.33 -18.04 0.62
CA ASP A 19 12.91 -18.21 0.32
C ASP A 19 12.14 -18.81 1.51
N TYR A 20 12.65 -19.90 2.08
CA TYR A 20 11.99 -20.59 3.20
C TYR A 20 11.92 -19.72 4.46
N LEU A 21 13.01 -19.03 4.81
CA LEU A 21 13.07 -18.25 6.04
C LEU A 21 12.27 -16.95 5.93
N THR A 22 12.22 -16.33 4.76
CA THR A 22 11.42 -15.12 4.52
C THR A 22 9.92 -15.39 4.45
N ASP A 23 9.49 -16.64 4.30
CA ASP A 23 8.09 -17.00 4.50
C ASP A 23 7.82 -17.43 5.96
N LEU A 24 8.66 -18.33 6.50
CA LEU A 24 8.47 -18.93 7.83
C LEU A 24 8.38 -17.90 8.96
N PHE A 25 9.39 -17.04 9.12
CA PHE A 25 9.43 -16.13 10.27
C PHE A 25 8.38 -15.02 10.18
N PRO A 26 8.19 -14.34 9.03
CA PRO A 26 7.13 -13.35 8.90
C PRO A 26 5.71 -13.90 9.10
N ILE A 27 5.43 -15.14 8.67
CA ILE A 27 4.14 -15.78 8.99
C ILE A 27 3.98 -15.96 10.50
N LEU A 28 5.02 -16.39 11.21
CA LEU A 28 4.96 -16.59 12.67
C LEU A 28 4.86 -15.27 13.44
N GLU A 29 5.51 -14.21 12.97
CA GLU A 29 5.60 -12.92 13.66
C GLU A 29 4.44 -11.98 13.32
N LEU A 30 4.02 -11.95 12.06
CA LEU A 30 3.08 -10.96 11.50
C LEU A 30 1.77 -11.60 10.99
N GLY A 31 1.68 -12.92 10.96
CA GLY A 31 0.55 -13.66 10.40
C GLY A 31 0.50 -13.70 8.87
N THR A 32 1.50 -13.11 8.19
CA THR A 32 1.63 -13.08 6.73
C THR A 32 3.05 -12.66 6.31
N SER A 33 3.55 -13.17 5.19
CA SER A 33 4.81 -12.76 4.56
C SER A 33 4.68 -11.56 3.61
N ALA A 34 3.46 -11.05 3.40
CA ALA A 34 3.21 -9.87 2.55
C ALA A 34 3.58 -8.53 3.22
N LYS A 35 3.84 -8.53 4.54
CA LYS A 35 4.11 -7.31 5.34
C LYS A 35 5.60 -7.15 5.64
N MET A 36 6.42 -7.31 4.61
CA MET A 36 7.88 -7.31 4.71
C MET A 36 8.50 -6.32 3.72
N LEU A 37 9.64 -5.76 4.08
CA LEU A 37 10.54 -5.10 3.14
C LEU A 37 11.41 -6.15 2.44
N SER A 38 11.42 -6.15 1.11
CA SER A 38 12.32 -6.96 0.29
C SER A 38 13.09 -6.04 -0.66
N ILE A 39 14.33 -5.73 -0.28
CA ILE A 39 15.20 -4.77 -0.96
C ILE A 39 16.33 -5.54 -1.63
N VAL A 40 16.51 -5.31 -2.93
CA VAL A 40 17.56 -5.91 -3.75
C VAL A 40 18.47 -4.80 -4.30
N PRO A 41 19.62 -4.55 -3.66
CA PRO A 41 20.65 -3.68 -4.22
C PRO A 41 21.23 -4.32 -5.48
N LEU A 42 21.02 -3.71 -6.64
CA LEU A 42 21.51 -4.24 -7.91
C LEU A 42 23.02 -4.02 -8.02
N LEU A 43 23.73 -5.00 -8.59
CA LEU A 43 25.20 -4.93 -8.74
C LEU A 43 25.68 -3.71 -9.54
N ALA A 44 24.86 -3.22 -10.47
CA ALA A 44 25.14 -2.01 -11.26
C ALA A 44 24.84 -0.69 -10.53
N GLY A 45 24.50 -0.72 -9.23
CA GLY A 45 24.18 0.47 -8.42
C GLY A 45 22.71 0.89 -8.43
N GLY A 46 21.85 0.19 -9.16
CA GLY A 46 20.39 0.37 -9.11
C GLY A 46 19.75 -0.24 -7.86
N GLY A 47 18.46 -0.01 -7.68
CA GLY A 47 17.65 -0.64 -6.62
C GLY A 47 16.44 -1.35 -7.21
N LEU A 48 16.10 -2.52 -6.67
CA LEU A 48 14.86 -3.24 -6.91
C LEU A 48 14.16 -3.47 -5.58
N TYR A 49 12.86 -3.15 -5.52
CA TYR A 49 12.05 -3.18 -4.31
C TYR A 49 10.85 -4.07 -4.55
N GLU A 50 10.90 -5.29 -4.00
CA GLU A 50 9.78 -6.21 -4.08
C GLU A 50 8.76 -5.84 -3.01
N THR A 51 7.48 -5.85 -3.38
CA THR A 51 6.37 -5.40 -2.52
C THR A 51 5.93 -6.45 -1.50
N GLY A 52 6.76 -7.47 -1.26
CA GLY A 52 6.49 -8.62 -0.40
C GLY A 52 7.10 -9.91 -0.96
N ALA A 53 7.07 -10.98 -0.18
CA ALA A 53 7.61 -12.30 -0.57
C ALA A 53 6.52 -13.30 -1.03
N GLY A 54 5.26 -12.85 -1.12
CA GLY A 54 4.11 -13.69 -1.47
C GLY A 54 3.83 -13.80 -2.97
N GLY A 55 2.86 -14.66 -3.33
CA GLY A 55 2.33 -14.76 -4.70
C GLY A 55 1.15 -13.81 -4.98
N SER A 56 0.55 -13.94 -6.17
CA SER A 56 -0.55 -13.07 -6.65
C SER A 56 -1.95 -13.36 -6.11
N ALA A 57 -2.08 -14.26 -5.12
CA ALA A 57 -3.31 -14.55 -4.38
C ALA A 57 -4.59 -14.74 -5.23
N PRO A 58 -4.70 -15.80 -6.06
CA PRO A 58 -5.86 -16.01 -6.96
C PRO A 58 -7.22 -16.09 -6.27
N LYS A 59 -7.26 -16.49 -4.98
CA LYS A 59 -8.49 -16.49 -4.16
C LYS A 59 -9.01 -15.09 -3.83
N HIS A 60 -8.20 -14.04 -4.00
CA HIS A 60 -8.64 -12.65 -3.83
C HIS A 60 -9.42 -12.21 -5.08
N VAL A 61 -8.93 -12.55 -6.27
CA VAL A 61 -9.64 -12.29 -7.53
C VAL A 61 -10.99 -12.98 -7.58
N GLN A 62 -11.07 -14.23 -7.10
CA GLN A 62 -12.36 -14.96 -7.00
C GLN A 62 -13.39 -14.23 -6.12
N GLN A 63 -12.96 -13.62 -5.01
CA GLN A 63 -13.85 -12.83 -4.17
C GLN A 63 -14.25 -11.54 -4.86
N PHE A 64 -13.29 -10.83 -5.46
CA PHE A 64 -13.54 -9.59 -6.15
C PHE A 64 -14.55 -9.73 -7.29
N VAL A 65 -14.40 -10.76 -8.14
CA VAL A 65 -15.36 -11.04 -9.23
C VAL A 65 -16.74 -11.45 -8.69
N LYS A 66 -16.80 -12.20 -7.59
CA LYS A 66 -18.06 -12.71 -7.05
C LYS A 66 -18.89 -11.66 -6.30
N GLU A 67 -18.23 -10.84 -5.50
CA GLU A 67 -18.90 -9.95 -4.53
C GLU A 67 -18.27 -8.56 -4.43
N GLY A 68 -17.42 -8.19 -5.40
CA GLY A 68 -16.87 -6.84 -5.52
C GLY A 68 -15.97 -6.42 -4.37
N HIS A 69 -15.41 -7.35 -3.61
CA HIS A 69 -14.55 -7.07 -2.45
C HIS A 69 -13.13 -7.60 -2.67
N LEU A 70 -12.14 -6.69 -2.61
CA LEU A 70 -10.73 -7.05 -2.76
C LEU A 70 -10.00 -7.00 -1.41
N ARG A 71 -9.74 -8.16 -0.80
CA ARG A 71 -9.03 -8.28 0.48
C ARG A 71 -7.49 -8.31 0.40
N TRP A 72 -6.92 -7.84 -0.70
CA TRP A 72 -5.46 -7.76 -0.86
C TRP A 72 -4.89 -6.61 -0.02
N ASP A 73 -3.88 -6.88 0.81
CA ASP A 73 -3.24 -5.87 1.67
C ASP A 73 -2.02 -5.28 0.96
N SER A 74 -2.12 -4.03 0.50
CA SER A 74 -1.06 -3.30 -0.22
C SER A 74 0.03 -2.72 0.68
N LEU A 75 0.10 -3.07 1.98
CA LEU A 75 1.12 -2.53 2.89
C LEU A 75 2.55 -2.68 2.34
N GLY A 76 2.88 -3.84 1.77
CA GLY A 76 4.20 -4.08 1.18
C GLY A 76 4.50 -3.18 -0.02
N GLU A 77 3.49 -2.77 -0.79
CA GLU A 77 3.63 -1.78 -1.87
C GLU A 77 3.96 -0.39 -1.30
N PHE A 78 3.31 -0.01 -0.19
CA PHE A 78 3.55 1.29 0.46
C PHE A 78 4.97 1.37 1.04
N LEU A 79 5.42 0.27 1.66
CA LEU A 79 6.77 0.12 2.20
C LEU A 79 7.83 0.12 1.09
N ALA A 80 7.60 -0.61 -0.01
CA ALA A 80 8.52 -0.62 -1.15
C ALA A 80 8.62 0.77 -1.82
N LEU A 81 7.48 1.47 -1.94
CA LEU A 81 7.44 2.81 -2.52
C LEU A 81 8.21 3.83 -1.68
N SER A 82 8.08 3.80 -0.35
CA SER A 82 8.81 4.74 0.51
C SER A 82 10.32 4.58 0.39
N VAL A 83 10.81 3.33 0.39
CA VAL A 83 12.23 3.02 0.18
C VAL A 83 12.69 3.38 -1.24
N SER A 84 11.85 3.14 -2.25
CA SER A 84 12.16 3.49 -3.64
C SER A 84 12.33 5.00 -3.83
N ILE A 85 11.43 5.81 -3.28
CA ILE A 85 11.51 7.27 -3.34
C ILE A 85 12.72 7.77 -2.54
N GLU A 86 13.01 7.17 -1.38
CA GLU A 86 14.18 7.50 -0.56
C GLU A 86 15.49 7.26 -1.31
N ASP A 87 15.65 6.10 -1.97
CA ASP A 87 16.84 5.77 -2.75
C ASP A 87 17.07 6.77 -3.89
N VAL A 88 16.01 7.17 -4.60
CA VAL A 88 16.07 8.24 -5.61
C VAL A 88 16.49 9.57 -4.95
N GLY A 89 15.89 9.90 -3.80
CA GLY A 89 16.24 11.10 -3.04
C GLY A 89 17.73 11.16 -2.67
N GLN A 90 18.29 10.04 -2.21
CA GLN A 90 19.69 9.93 -1.81
C GLN A 90 20.64 9.95 -3.02
N LYS A 91 20.37 9.16 -4.06
CA LYS A 91 21.25 9.04 -5.24
C LYS A 91 21.34 10.31 -6.05
N TYR A 92 20.23 11.05 -6.14
CA TYR A 92 20.13 12.24 -6.97
C TYR A 92 20.09 13.53 -6.16
N ASN A 93 20.34 13.48 -4.84
CA ASN A 93 20.26 14.63 -3.94
C ASN A 93 18.93 15.41 -4.08
N ASN A 94 17.82 14.68 -4.24
CA ASN A 94 16.49 15.28 -4.40
C ASN A 94 15.80 15.40 -3.03
N SER A 95 15.89 16.58 -2.43
CA SER A 95 15.29 16.88 -1.11
C SER A 95 13.78 16.66 -1.09
N LYS A 96 13.06 17.04 -2.15
CA LYS A 96 11.60 16.84 -2.25
C LYS A 96 11.24 15.35 -2.23
N ALA A 97 12.02 14.49 -2.91
CA ALA A 97 11.83 13.04 -2.85
C ALA A 97 12.04 12.50 -1.42
N LEU A 98 13.07 12.96 -0.71
CA LEU A 98 13.28 12.57 0.69
C LEU A 98 12.10 12.96 1.60
N ILE A 99 11.52 14.14 1.37
CA ILE A 99 10.33 14.60 2.10
C ILE A 99 9.11 13.72 1.76
N LEU A 100 8.89 13.38 0.49
CA LEU A 100 7.83 12.48 0.05
C LEU A 100 7.95 11.11 0.74
N ALA A 101 9.16 10.52 0.76
CA ALA A 101 9.43 9.23 1.41
C ALA A 101 9.19 9.28 2.93
N LYS A 102 9.71 10.31 3.60
CA LYS A 102 9.49 10.54 5.04
C LYS A 102 8.01 10.69 5.37
N ALA A 103 7.27 11.47 4.59
CA ALA A 103 5.83 11.65 4.77
C ALA A 103 5.06 10.34 4.53
N LEU A 104 5.48 9.51 3.57
CA LEU A 104 4.85 8.20 3.30
C LEU A 104 5.08 7.22 4.45
N ASN A 105 6.26 7.24 5.08
CA ASN A 105 6.54 6.46 6.28
C ASN A 105 5.63 6.89 7.46
N VAL A 106 5.45 8.21 7.66
CA VAL A 106 4.50 8.74 8.68
C VAL A 106 3.06 8.32 8.37
N ALA A 107 2.65 8.37 7.10
CA ALA A 107 1.33 7.94 6.66
C ALA A 107 1.10 6.44 6.91
N THR A 108 2.10 5.62 6.64
CA THR A 108 2.07 4.17 6.83
C THR A 108 1.98 3.80 8.33
N ASP A 109 2.73 4.50 9.20
CA ASP A 109 2.61 4.33 10.65
C ASP A 109 1.19 4.69 11.14
N LYS A 110 0.64 5.82 10.69
CA LYS A 110 -0.74 6.23 11.01
C LYS A 110 -1.76 5.21 10.48
N PHE A 111 -1.58 4.70 9.27
CA PHE A 111 -2.41 3.67 8.65
C PHE A 111 -2.48 2.39 9.51
N LEU A 112 -1.34 1.93 10.03
CA LEU A 112 -1.26 0.77 10.91
C LEU A 112 -1.95 1.04 12.27
N LYS A 113 -1.67 2.19 12.89
CA LYS A 113 -2.26 2.59 14.18
C LYS A 113 -3.79 2.74 14.12
N THR A 114 -4.30 3.21 12.99
CA THR A 114 -5.75 3.42 12.76
C THR A 114 -6.45 2.19 12.18
N LYS A 115 -5.72 1.07 12.00
CA LYS A 115 -6.24 -0.22 11.52
C LYS A 115 -7.03 -0.10 10.21
N LYS A 116 -6.48 0.66 9.24
CA LYS A 116 -7.09 0.86 7.92
C LYS A 116 -6.68 -0.18 6.87
N SER A 117 -6.14 -1.32 7.31
CA SER A 117 -5.96 -2.49 6.45
C SER A 117 -7.29 -3.09 5.99
N PRO A 118 -7.34 -3.74 4.82
CA PRO A 118 -8.55 -4.40 4.32
C PRO A 118 -9.09 -5.45 5.29
N SER A 119 -10.41 -5.46 5.46
CA SER A 119 -11.13 -6.60 6.02
C SER A 119 -11.12 -7.76 5.02
N ARG A 120 -11.57 -8.92 5.49
CA ARG A 120 -11.81 -10.12 4.68
C ARG A 120 -13.28 -10.27 4.28
N LYS A 121 -14.17 -9.42 4.80
CA LYS A 121 -15.62 -9.53 4.66
C LYS A 121 -16.14 -8.46 3.72
N VAL A 122 -17.02 -8.86 2.80
CA VAL A 122 -17.77 -7.94 1.93
C VAL A 122 -18.54 -6.91 2.74
N ASN A 123 -18.68 -5.70 2.18
CA ASN A 123 -19.30 -4.53 2.80
C ASN A 123 -18.55 -3.99 4.03
N GLU A 124 -17.32 -4.42 4.24
CA GLU A 124 -16.34 -3.78 5.11
C GLU A 124 -15.23 -3.14 4.25
N LEU A 125 -14.33 -2.38 4.88
CA LEU A 125 -13.20 -1.73 4.20
C LEU A 125 -12.40 -2.76 3.39
N ASP A 126 -12.14 -2.49 2.12
CA ASP A 126 -11.33 -3.35 1.25
C ASP A 126 -10.04 -2.62 0.78
N ASN A 127 -9.32 -3.21 -0.17
CA ASN A 127 -8.10 -2.64 -0.74
C ASN A 127 -8.27 -1.19 -1.25
N ARG A 128 -9.38 -0.88 -1.92
CA ARG A 128 -9.59 0.47 -2.48
C ARG A 128 -9.77 1.50 -1.36
N GLY A 129 -10.48 1.10 -0.30
CA GLY A 129 -10.60 1.88 0.92
C GLY A 129 -9.25 2.10 1.61
N SER A 130 -8.40 1.09 1.69
CA SER A 130 -7.08 1.23 2.31
C SER A 130 -6.18 2.22 1.54
N HIS A 131 -6.26 2.24 0.21
CA HIS A 131 -5.58 3.22 -0.65
C HIS A 131 -6.06 4.65 -0.41
N PHE A 132 -7.36 4.87 -0.27
CA PHE A 132 -7.91 6.19 0.10
C PHE A 132 -7.31 6.69 1.43
N TYR A 133 -7.30 5.85 2.47
CA TYR A 133 -6.75 6.26 3.78
C TYR A 133 -5.26 6.54 3.72
N LEU A 134 -4.48 5.78 2.94
CA LEU A 134 -3.08 6.09 2.73
C LEU A 134 -2.90 7.45 2.05
N ALA A 135 -3.64 7.72 0.97
CA ALA A 135 -3.59 9.00 0.26
C ALA A 135 -3.92 10.18 1.18
N LEU A 136 -4.99 10.04 2.00
CA LEU A 136 -5.36 11.03 3.02
C LEU A 136 -4.24 11.27 4.02
N TYR A 137 -3.67 10.20 4.60
CA TYR A 137 -2.63 10.33 5.61
C TYR A 137 -1.32 10.86 5.05
N TRP A 138 -1.00 10.53 3.79
CA TRP A 138 0.18 11.04 3.11
C TRP A 138 0.06 12.52 2.79
N ALA A 139 -1.08 12.96 2.25
CA ALA A 139 -1.37 14.37 2.04
C ALA A 139 -1.30 15.16 3.36
N GLN A 140 -1.89 14.63 4.44
CA GLN A 140 -1.80 15.24 5.77
C GLN A 140 -0.36 15.34 6.29
N ALA A 141 0.47 14.30 6.09
CA ALA A 141 1.87 14.31 6.50
C ALA A 141 2.70 15.33 5.69
N LEU A 142 2.42 15.49 4.39
CA LEU A 142 3.04 16.49 3.52
C LEU A 142 2.66 17.93 3.87
N VAL A 143 1.47 18.12 4.44
CA VAL A 143 1.03 19.41 4.99
C VAL A 143 1.58 19.64 6.40
N ALA A 144 1.88 18.59 7.17
CA ALA A 144 2.37 18.74 8.54
C ALA A 144 3.89 19.00 8.64
N GLN A 145 4.67 18.66 7.62
CA GLN A 145 6.12 18.88 7.60
C GLN A 145 6.50 20.37 7.48
N ASP A 146 7.70 20.72 7.94
CA ASP A 146 8.26 22.09 7.91
C ASP A 146 9.55 22.19 7.07
N ASP A 147 9.88 21.12 6.34
CA ASP A 147 11.10 20.98 5.55
C ASP A 147 10.98 21.68 4.17
N ASP A 148 9.78 21.78 3.59
CA ASP A 148 9.52 22.42 2.27
C ASP A 148 8.13 23.10 2.22
N ALA A 149 8.12 24.43 2.11
CA ALA A 149 6.90 25.23 2.11
C ALA A 149 6.06 25.09 0.82
N GLU A 150 6.71 24.81 -0.31
CA GLU A 150 6.03 24.66 -1.61
C GLU A 150 5.23 23.36 -1.64
N LEU A 151 5.83 22.25 -1.21
CA LEU A 151 5.13 20.96 -1.04
C LEU A 151 3.99 21.09 -0.04
N LYS A 152 4.22 21.76 1.10
CA LYS A 152 3.16 22.03 2.08
C LYS A 152 1.98 22.74 1.42
N GLN A 153 2.24 23.82 0.68
CA GLN A 153 1.20 24.58 -0.02
C GLN A 153 0.48 23.73 -1.07
N GLN A 154 1.23 22.99 -1.89
CA GLN A 154 0.69 22.15 -2.97
C GLN A 154 -0.30 21.09 -2.45
N PHE A 155 0.00 20.47 -1.31
CA PHE A 155 -0.84 19.41 -0.73
C PHE A 155 -1.92 19.93 0.24
N THR A 156 -1.92 21.22 0.59
CA THR A 156 -2.86 21.78 1.58
C THR A 156 -4.31 21.59 1.15
N GLN A 157 -4.64 21.99 -0.08
CA GLN A 157 -6.03 21.89 -0.57
C GLN A 157 -6.46 20.42 -0.68
N LEU A 158 -5.61 19.56 -1.24
CA LEU A 158 -5.88 18.13 -1.37
C LEU A 158 -6.12 17.45 -0.02
N ALA A 159 -5.28 17.73 0.98
CA ALA A 159 -5.43 17.15 2.32
C ALA A 159 -6.76 17.57 2.99
N ASN A 160 -7.14 18.84 2.83
CA ASN A 160 -8.40 19.36 3.35
C ASN A 160 -9.61 18.74 2.65
N ASP A 161 -9.57 18.64 1.31
CA ASP A 161 -10.69 18.09 0.54
C ASP A 161 -10.86 16.59 0.75
N LEU A 162 -9.77 15.82 0.82
CA LEU A 162 -9.82 14.40 1.17
C LEU A 162 -10.41 14.20 2.57
N ALA A 163 -10.05 15.05 3.54
CA ALA A 163 -10.59 14.97 4.88
C ALA A 163 -12.08 15.33 4.92
N ALA A 164 -12.47 16.42 4.24
CA ALA A 164 -13.85 16.90 4.20
C ALA A 164 -14.81 15.92 3.48
N LYS A 165 -14.31 15.21 2.47
CA LYS A 165 -15.10 14.26 1.65
C LYS A 165 -14.92 12.80 2.07
N ALA A 166 -14.26 12.54 3.19
CA ALA A 166 -13.91 11.18 3.62
C ALA A 166 -15.14 10.27 3.75
N ASP A 167 -16.22 10.74 4.35
CA ASP A 167 -17.44 9.94 4.53
C ASP A 167 -18.12 9.62 3.19
N THR A 168 -18.18 10.59 2.28
CA THR A 168 -18.70 10.39 0.91
C THR A 168 -17.87 9.37 0.14
N ILE A 169 -16.54 9.49 0.17
CA ILE A 169 -15.64 8.55 -0.51
C ILE A 169 -15.80 7.14 0.07
N ASN A 170 -15.84 7.00 1.41
CA ASN A 170 -16.07 5.69 2.03
C ASN A 170 -17.43 5.09 1.61
N ALA A 171 -18.48 5.90 1.55
CA ALA A 171 -19.81 5.43 1.12
C ALA A 171 -19.80 4.95 -0.33
N GLU A 172 -19.16 5.69 -1.25
CA GLU A 172 -19.01 5.30 -2.65
C GLU A 172 -18.22 3.99 -2.80
N LEU A 173 -17.11 3.84 -2.07
CA LEU A 173 -16.27 2.64 -2.10
C LEU A 173 -16.99 1.40 -1.52
N LEU A 174 -17.79 1.58 -0.46
CA LEU A 174 -18.60 0.51 0.11
C LEU A 174 -19.78 0.13 -0.79
N ALA A 175 -20.42 1.11 -1.43
CA ALA A 175 -21.55 0.87 -2.35
C ALA A 175 -21.14 0.08 -3.60
N ALA A 176 -19.85 0.07 -3.96
CA ALA A 176 -19.30 -0.73 -5.05
C ALA A 176 -19.11 -2.22 -4.71
N GLN A 177 -19.42 -2.64 -3.48
CA GLN A 177 -19.31 -4.03 -3.02
C GLN A 177 -20.66 -4.76 -3.02
N GLY A 178 -20.62 -6.08 -2.83
CA GLY A 178 -21.81 -6.91 -2.64
C GLY A 178 -22.44 -7.43 -3.95
N GLN A 179 -21.92 -7.03 -5.11
CA GLN A 179 -22.39 -7.48 -6.41
C GLN A 179 -21.25 -8.13 -7.21
N ALA A 180 -21.62 -8.99 -8.16
CA ALA A 180 -20.67 -9.58 -9.07
C ALA A 180 -20.11 -8.52 -10.03
N ILE A 181 -18.81 -8.62 -10.34
CA ILE A 181 -18.10 -7.73 -11.25
C ILE A 181 -17.70 -8.52 -12.49
N ASP A 182 -18.03 -7.99 -13.66
CA ASP A 182 -17.51 -8.50 -14.93
C ASP A 182 -16.24 -7.75 -15.33
N LEU A 183 -15.14 -8.49 -15.44
CA LEU A 183 -13.84 -7.97 -15.89
C LEU A 183 -13.53 -8.34 -17.34
N ASP A 184 -14.39 -9.13 -18.00
CA ASP A 184 -14.19 -9.62 -19.36
C ASP A 184 -12.84 -10.32 -19.59
N GLY A 185 -12.39 -11.03 -18.57
CA GLY A 185 -11.10 -11.71 -18.58
C GLY A 185 -10.59 -11.99 -17.18
N TYR A 186 -9.60 -12.88 -17.11
CA TYR A 186 -8.91 -13.22 -15.87
C TYR A 186 -7.42 -12.89 -15.98
N TYR A 187 -6.71 -13.53 -16.92
CA TYR A 187 -5.29 -13.23 -17.18
C TYR A 187 -5.09 -11.94 -17.95
N PHE A 188 -6.08 -11.55 -18.77
CA PHE A 188 -6.05 -10.36 -19.59
C PHE A 188 -7.45 -9.71 -19.56
N PRO A 189 -7.82 -9.03 -18.46
CA PRO A 189 -9.11 -8.37 -18.32
C PRO A 189 -9.20 -7.14 -19.23
N ASP A 190 -10.43 -6.74 -19.53
CA ASP A 190 -10.69 -5.45 -20.19
C ASP A 190 -10.25 -4.30 -19.28
N GLN A 191 -9.45 -3.38 -19.85
CA GLN A 191 -8.82 -2.30 -19.08
C GLN A 191 -9.83 -1.27 -18.59
N GLU A 192 -10.87 -0.98 -19.37
CA GLU A 192 -11.89 -0.01 -19.00
C GLU A 192 -12.76 -0.56 -17.86
N LYS A 193 -13.22 -1.81 -17.98
CA LYS A 193 -13.96 -2.51 -16.93
C LYS A 193 -13.14 -2.63 -15.64
N LEU A 194 -11.86 -3.01 -15.73
CA LEU A 194 -10.98 -3.08 -14.57
C LEU A 194 -10.79 -1.71 -13.91
N THR A 195 -10.53 -0.66 -14.70
CA THR A 195 -10.34 0.70 -14.18
C THR A 195 -11.59 1.19 -13.46
N ASN A 196 -12.78 1.00 -14.06
CA ASN A 196 -14.05 1.39 -13.48
C ASN A 196 -14.35 0.61 -12.18
N ALA A 197 -14.05 -0.69 -12.15
CA ALA A 197 -14.23 -1.52 -10.95
C ALA A 197 -13.27 -1.15 -9.81
N MET A 198 -12.05 -0.73 -10.14
CA MET A 198 -11.01 -0.39 -9.17
C MET A 198 -11.07 1.06 -8.69
N ARG A 199 -11.66 1.97 -9.48
CA ARG A 199 -11.82 3.39 -9.17
C ARG A 199 -13.29 3.83 -9.13
N PRO A 200 -14.17 3.22 -8.32
CA PRO A 200 -15.61 3.48 -8.37
C PRO A 200 -16.03 4.80 -7.68
N SER A 201 -15.14 5.40 -6.87
CA SER A 201 -15.43 6.67 -6.21
C SER A 201 -15.13 7.84 -7.14
N ALA A 202 -16.17 8.39 -7.77
CA ALA A 202 -16.07 9.59 -8.60
C ALA A 202 -15.56 10.79 -7.78
N THR A 203 -15.95 10.88 -6.50
CA THR A 203 -15.48 11.93 -5.61
C THR A 203 -13.98 11.83 -5.37
N PHE A 204 -13.46 10.62 -5.14
CA PHE A 204 -12.02 10.42 -4.93
C PHE A 204 -11.23 10.65 -6.22
N ASN A 205 -11.71 10.15 -7.36
CA ASN A 205 -11.06 10.36 -8.65
C ASN A 205 -10.90 11.84 -8.98
N ALA A 206 -11.96 12.64 -8.79
CA ALA A 206 -11.93 14.09 -9.05
C ALA A 206 -10.97 14.89 -8.13
N LEU A 207 -10.50 14.29 -7.02
CA LEU A 207 -9.48 14.92 -6.17
C LEU A 207 -8.05 14.52 -6.56
N ILE A 208 -7.88 13.39 -7.24
CA ILE A 208 -6.57 12.85 -7.62
C ILE A 208 -6.19 13.22 -9.06
N ASP A 209 -7.17 13.32 -9.95
CA ASP A 209 -7.01 13.74 -11.35
C ASP A 209 -6.73 15.25 -11.47
#